data_AF-A0A2W5T0E8-F1
#
_entry.id   AF-A0A2W5T0E8-F1
#
_cell.length_a   1.000
_cell.length_b   1.000
_cell.length_c   1.000
_cell.angle_alpha   90.00
_cell.angle_beta   90.00
_cell.angle_gamma   90.00
#
_symmetry.space_group_name_H-M   'P 1'
#
loop_
_entity.id
_entity.type
_entity.pdbx_description
1 polymer ?
#
loop_
_entity_poly.entity_id
_entity_poly.type
_entity_poly.pdbx_seq_one_letter_code
_entity_poly.pdbx_strand_id
1 'polypeptide(L)'
;MKNLVTLVVACLAVPAFAADKIITVSFDSIVAMESKSGERIDPKLFKFGPEVAGAEQDTSAASSNGFGKSKEEACKWALLSSLLKFQAQAKQKNKKVVGLRTYAGATEGAKADSLVCLAGAMVVRSTVKAGYK
;
A
#
# COMPACT_ATOMS: atom_id res chain seq x y z
N MET A 1 -44.13 -33.42 32.47
CA MET A 1 -42.80 -33.97 32.16
C MET A 1 -42.15 -32.99 31.19
N LYS A 2 -41.04 -32.35 31.62
CA LYS A 2 -40.39 -31.22 30.96
C LYS A 2 -39.44 -31.74 29.87
N ASN A 3 -39.74 -31.46 28.60
CA ASN A 3 -38.85 -31.78 27.49
C ASN A 3 -37.75 -30.72 27.40
N LEU A 4 -36.53 -31.13 27.76
CA LEU A 4 -35.33 -30.32 27.68
C LEU A 4 -34.88 -30.22 26.21
N VAL A 5 -34.96 -29.03 25.62
CA VAL A 5 -34.41 -28.74 24.28
C VAL A 5 -32.91 -28.48 24.44
N THR A 6 -32.08 -29.41 23.97
CA THR A 6 -30.62 -29.25 23.97
C THR A 6 -30.18 -28.53 22.70
N LEU A 7 -29.88 -27.23 22.80
CA LEU A 7 -29.28 -26.44 21.73
C LEU A 7 -27.77 -26.72 21.68
N VAL A 8 -27.32 -27.54 20.73
CA VAL A 8 -25.90 -27.74 20.44
C VAL A 8 -25.38 -26.54 19.65
N VAL A 9 -24.72 -25.60 20.33
CA VAL A 9 -23.95 -24.54 19.68
C VAL A 9 -22.59 -25.13 19.28
N ALA A 10 -22.48 -25.55 18.01
CA ALA A 10 -21.20 -25.89 17.41
C ALA A 10 -20.39 -24.59 17.23
N CYS A 11 -19.42 -24.37 18.11
CA CYS A 11 -18.45 -23.28 17.98
C CYS A 11 -17.56 -23.59 16.77
N LEU A 12 -17.93 -23.06 15.59
CA LEU A 12 -17.05 -23.06 14.43
C LEU A 12 -15.84 -22.20 14.79
N ALA A 13 -14.72 -22.85 15.14
CA ALA A 13 -13.44 -22.18 15.33
C ALA A 13 -13.06 -21.52 14.00
N VAL A 14 -13.29 -20.21 13.89
CA VAL A 14 -12.87 -19.45 12.72
C VAL A 14 -11.34 -19.45 12.74
N PRO A 15 -10.65 -19.99 11.74
CA PRO A 15 -9.20 -19.89 11.68
C PRO A 15 -8.80 -18.41 11.66
N ALA A 16 -8.07 -17.99 12.69
CA ALA A 16 -7.47 -16.66 12.77
C ALA A 16 -6.32 -16.58 11.74
N PHE A 17 -6.65 -16.34 10.47
CA PHE A 17 -5.67 -16.05 9.44
C PHE A 17 -5.12 -14.63 9.66
N ALA A 18 -4.09 -14.47 10.49
CA ALA A 18 -3.57 -13.13 10.80
C ALA A 18 -2.05 -13.07 11.02
N ALA A 19 -1.28 -13.71 10.13
CA ALA A 19 0.11 -13.32 9.94
C ALA A 19 0.18 -12.30 8.79
N ASP A 20 0.37 -11.03 9.13
CA ASP A 20 0.66 -9.99 8.15
C ASP A 20 1.99 -10.31 7.46
N LYS A 21 1.98 -10.39 6.13
CA LYS A 21 3.18 -10.65 5.33
C LYS A 21 3.69 -9.36 4.71
N ILE A 22 4.98 -9.08 4.85
CA ILE A 22 5.62 -7.99 4.11
C ILE A 22 5.77 -8.44 2.65
N ILE A 23 5.24 -7.62 1.74
CA ILE A 23 5.34 -7.82 0.30
C ILE A 23 6.21 -6.71 -0.27
N THR A 24 7.24 -7.07 -1.02
CA THR A 24 8.12 -6.13 -1.70
C THR A 24 7.84 -6.17 -3.19
N VAL A 25 7.70 -5.00 -3.81
CA VAL A 25 7.51 -4.84 -5.26
C VAL A 25 8.46 -3.77 -5.78
N SER A 26 8.82 -3.83 -7.06
CA SER A 26 9.66 -2.80 -7.68
C SER A 26 8.82 -1.60 -8.13
N PHE A 27 9.40 -0.41 -8.10
CA PHE A 27 8.77 0.80 -8.63
C PHE A 27 8.40 0.66 -10.12
N ASP A 28 9.29 0.10 -10.94
CA ASP A 28 9.03 -0.14 -12.37
C ASP A 28 7.77 -0.97 -12.61
N SER A 29 7.51 -1.97 -11.75
CA SER A 29 6.31 -2.80 -11.87
C SER A 29 5.00 -2.02 -11.66
N ILE A 30 5.06 -0.87 -10.99
CA ILE A 30 3.93 0.02 -10.76
C ILE A 30 3.86 1.09 -11.85
N VAL A 31 5.01 1.58 -12.34
CA VAL A 31 5.08 2.51 -13.48
C VAL A 31 4.45 1.90 -14.74
N ALA A 32 4.61 0.58 -14.92
CA ALA A 32 3.99 -0.16 -16.02
C ALA A 32 2.46 -0.30 -15.91
N MET A 33 1.86 0.02 -14.76
CA MET A 33 0.41 -0.13 -14.55
C MET A 33 -0.37 1.08 -15.05
N GLU A 34 -1.63 0.82 -15.41
CA GLU A 34 -2.64 1.83 -15.66
C GLU A 34 -3.69 1.75 -14.54
N SER A 35 -4.10 2.90 -14.01
CA SER A 35 -5.24 2.96 -13.08
C SER A 35 -6.55 2.66 -13.81
N LYS A 36 -7.61 2.38 -13.04
CA LYS A 36 -8.96 2.20 -13.62
C LYS A 36 -9.48 3.41 -14.40
N SER A 37 -8.94 4.60 -14.13
CA SER A 37 -9.31 5.84 -14.80
C SER A 37 -8.35 6.20 -15.96
N GLY A 38 -7.43 5.30 -16.34
CA GLY A 38 -6.46 5.53 -17.42
C GLY A 38 -5.20 6.26 -17.00
N GLU A 39 -5.09 6.73 -15.75
CA GLU A 39 -3.90 7.45 -15.27
C GLU A 39 -2.69 6.52 -15.09
N ARG A 40 -1.50 7.04 -15.40
CA ARG A 40 -0.20 6.37 -15.24
C ARG A 40 0.74 7.21 -14.38
N ILE A 41 1.73 6.54 -13.79
CA ILE A 41 2.83 7.19 -13.09
C ILE A 41 3.82 7.79 -14.10
N ASP A 42 4.16 9.06 -13.93
CA ASP A 42 5.30 9.70 -14.57
C ASP A 42 6.53 9.54 -13.66
N PRO A 43 7.46 8.61 -13.98
CA PRO A 43 8.60 8.32 -13.12
C PRO A 43 9.53 9.53 -12.92
N LYS A 44 9.51 10.51 -13.84
CA LYS A 44 10.39 11.70 -13.76
C LYS A 44 10.03 12.65 -12.62
N LEU A 45 8.84 12.50 -12.05
CA LEU A 45 8.36 13.27 -10.90
C LEU A 45 8.82 12.70 -9.56
N PHE A 46 9.37 11.49 -9.52
CA PHE A 46 9.71 10.81 -8.27
C PHE A 46 11.22 10.70 -8.07
N LYS A 47 11.66 10.98 -6.84
CA LYS A 47 13.02 10.73 -6.36
C LYS A 47 12.96 9.97 -5.04
N PHE A 48 13.50 8.76 -5.05
CA PHE A 48 13.68 7.92 -3.88
C PHE A 48 14.82 8.43 -3.01
N GLY A 49 14.76 8.14 -1.71
CA GLY A 49 15.83 8.49 -0.78
C GLY A 49 15.33 8.91 0.61
N PRO A 50 16.23 9.40 1.47
CA PRO A 50 15.88 9.91 2.78
C PRO A 50 15.04 11.19 2.68
N GLU A 51 14.55 11.66 3.83
CA GLU A 51 13.89 12.96 3.91
C GLU A 51 14.76 14.08 3.34
N VAL A 52 14.14 14.98 2.58
CA VAL A 52 14.84 16.16 2.06
C VAL A 52 14.47 17.36 2.93
N ALA A 53 15.47 17.99 3.55
CA ALA A 53 15.28 19.18 4.36
C ALA A 53 14.57 20.31 3.58
N GLY A 54 13.57 20.93 4.21
CA GLY A 54 12.75 22.00 3.62
C GLY A 54 11.76 21.53 2.56
N ALA A 55 11.62 20.21 2.32
CA ALA A 55 10.51 19.68 1.53
C ALA A 55 9.25 19.61 2.39
N GLU A 56 8.11 19.98 1.81
CA GLU A 56 6.80 19.84 2.47
C GLU A 56 6.43 18.35 2.52
N GLN A 57 6.40 17.75 3.72
CA GLN A 57 6.17 16.31 3.91
C GLN A 57 4.69 15.96 3.87
N ASP A 58 4.35 14.84 3.22
CA ASP A 58 3.01 14.25 3.22
C ASP A 58 3.10 12.71 3.38
N THR A 59 2.02 12.14 3.90
CA THR A 59 1.86 10.69 4.09
C THR A 59 0.58 10.22 3.41
N SER A 60 0.69 9.17 2.61
CA SER A 60 -0.43 8.52 1.95
C SER A 60 -0.53 7.08 2.42
N ALA A 61 -1.69 6.71 2.95
CA ALA A 61 -2.03 5.32 3.24
C ALA A 61 -3.10 4.87 2.26
N ALA A 62 -2.87 3.74 1.60
CA ALA A 62 -3.82 3.14 0.66
C ALA A 62 -4.00 1.66 0.95
N SER A 63 -5.13 1.12 0.50
CA SER A 63 -5.47 -0.29 0.69
C SER A 63 -6.09 -0.86 -0.57
N SER A 64 -5.82 -2.14 -0.83
CA SER A 64 -6.38 -2.89 -1.94
C SER A 64 -7.02 -4.18 -1.42
N ASN A 65 -8.15 -4.55 -2.00
CA ASN A 65 -8.79 -5.83 -1.73
C ASN A 65 -7.95 -6.95 -2.38
N GLY A 66 -7.59 -7.96 -1.58
CA GLY A 66 -6.86 -9.15 -2.03
C GLY A 66 -7.74 -10.23 -2.66
N PHE A 67 -9.07 -10.11 -2.57
CA PHE A 67 -10.00 -11.11 -3.10
C PHE A 67 -9.82 -11.28 -4.62
N GLY A 68 -9.53 -12.52 -5.04
CA GLY A 68 -9.28 -12.86 -6.44
C GLY A 68 -7.95 -12.34 -7.02
N LYS A 69 -7.05 -11.78 -6.18
CA LYS A 69 -5.74 -11.25 -6.60
C LYS A 69 -4.60 -11.90 -5.84
N SER A 70 -3.41 -11.90 -6.44
CA SER A 70 -2.20 -12.19 -5.68
C SER A 70 -1.91 -11.05 -4.69
N LYS A 71 -1.27 -11.37 -3.56
CA LYS A 71 -0.83 -10.36 -2.57
C LYS A 71 0.10 -9.31 -3.21
N GLU A 72 0.90 -9.74 -4.18
CA GLU A 72 1.78 -8.86 -4.96
C GLU A 72 0.97 -7.89 -5.82
N GLU A 73 0.01 -8.37 -6.59
CA GLU A 73 -0.85 -7.53 -7.41
C GLU A 73 -1.64 -6.54 -6.54
N ALA A 74 -2.21 -7.01 -5.42
CA ALA A 74 -2.91 -6.14 -4.49
C ALA A 74 -1.98 -5.06 -3.89
N CYS A 75 -0.72 -5.39 -3.59
CA CYS A 75 0.28 -4.41 -3.16
C CYS A 75 0.56 -3.36 -4.24
N LYS A 76 0.76 -3.78 -5.49
CA LYS A 76 0.98 -2.86 -6.61
C LYS A 76 -0.21 -1.90 -6.79
N TRP A 77 -1.44 -2.40 -6.68
CA TRP A 77 -2.65 -1.55 -6.71
C TRP A 77 -2.69 -0.53 -5.57
N ALA A 78 -2.37 -0.94 -4.34
CA ALA A 78 -2.34 -0.03 -3.19
C ALA A 78 -1.27 1.07 -3.38
N LEU A 79 -0.08 0.69 -3.83
CA LEU A 79 1.00 1.65 -4.09
C LEU A 79 0.69 2.58 -5.26
N LEU A 80 0.10 2.07 -6.36
CA LEU A 80 -0.32 2.88 -7.50
C LEU A 80 -1.26 4.01 -7.05
N SER A 81 -2.24 3.70 -6.20
CA SER A 81 -3.16 4.71 -5.66
C SER A 81 -2.43 5.78 -4.86
N SER A 82 -1.51 5.41 -3.97
CA SER A 82 -0.72 6.37 -3.20
C SER A 82 0.15 7.25 -4.10
N LEU A 83 0.84 6.65 -5.07
CA LEU A 83 1.76 7.36 -5.96
C LEU A 83 1.02 8.33 -6.90
N LEU A 84 -0.15 7.96 -7.41
CA LEU A 84 -0.97 8.88 -8.21
C LEU A 84 -1.41 10.10 -7.40
N LYS A 85 -1.75 9.92 -6.11
CA LYS A 85 -2.04 11.05 -5.21
C LYS A 85 -0.83 11.98 -5.05
N PHE A 86 0.36 11.43 -4.81
CA PHE A 86 1.59 12.23 -4.73
C PHE A 86 1.89 12.96 -6.03
N GLN A 87 1.75 12.29 -7.17
CA GLN A 87 1.92 12.90 -8.49
C GLN A 87 0.94 14.06 -8.71
N ALA A 88 -0.34 13.88 -8.39
CA ALA A 88 -1.33 14.93 -8.55
C ALA A 88 -0.99 16.16 -7.69
N GLN A 89 -0.61 15.95 -6.43
CA GLN A 89 -0.16 17.02 -5.53
C GLN A 89 1.11 17.72 -6.02
N ALA A 90 2.09 16.96 -6.50
CA ALA A 90 3.32 17.49 -7.05
C ALA A 90 3.06 18.38 -8.28
N LYS A 91 2.16 17.95 -9.17
CA LYS A 91 1.70 18.75 -10.32
C LYS A 91 0.99 20.03 -9.88
N GLN A 92 0.08 19.95 -8.92
CA GLN A 92 -0.62 21.14 -8.37
C GLN A 92 0.35 22.15 -7.74
N LYS A 93 1.40 21.66 -7.07
CA LYS A 93 2.42 22.49 -6.42
C LYS A 93 3.55 22.93 -7.35
N ASN A 94 3.56 22.45 -8.61
CA ASN A 94 4.67 22.62 -9.54
C ASN A 94 6.04 22.19 -8.96
N LYS A 95 6.05 21.05 -8.27
CA LYS A 95 7.22 20.47 -7.55
C LYS A 95 7.45 19.02 -7.95
N LYS A 96 8.55 18.42 -7.50
CA LYS A 96 8.79 16.97 -7.59
C LYS A 96 8.52 16.29 -6.25
N VAL A 97 8.21 14.99 -6.32
CA VAL A 97 8.12 14.11 -5.17
C VAL A 97 9.54 13.66 -4.81
N VAL A 98 9.97 13.95 -3.60
CA VAL A 98 11.33 13.68 -3.12
C VAL A 98 11.33 12.93 -1.80
N GLY A 99 12.36 12.15 -1.54
CA GLY A 99 12.46 11.35 -0.31
C GLY A 99 11.32 10.34 -0.18
N LEU A 100 10.91 9.74 -1.31
CA LEU A 100 9.83 8.75 -1.37
C LEU A 100 10.22 7.47 -0.64
N ARG A 101 9.37 7.04 0.30
CA ARG A 101 9.59 5.85 1.13
C ARG A 101 8.31 5.09 1.40
N THR A 102 8.43 3.77 1.60
CA THR A 102 7.34 2.92 2.07
C THR A 102 7.63 2.30 3.41
N TYR A 103 6.57 2.06 4.18
CA TYR A 103 6.61 1.42 5.48
C TYR A 103 5.65 0.23 5.52
N ALA A 104 6.15 -0.90 6.01
CA ALA A 104 5.35 -2.09 6.32
C ALA A 104 5.53 -2.41 7.82
N GLY A 105 4.61 -1.93 8.64
CA GLY A 105 4.75 -1.97 10.10
C GLY A 105 5.93 -1.12 10.58
N ALA A 106 6.81 -1.69 11.41
CA ALA A 106 8.04 -1.04 11.87
C ALA A 106 9.20 -1.09 10.86
N THR A 107 9.03 -1.77 9.72
CA THR A 107 10.09 -1.95 8.71
C THR A 107 9.98 -0.85 7.65
N GLU A 108 11.04 -0.06 7.48
CA GLU A 108 11.21 0.88 6.37
C GLU A 108 11.68 0.10 5.13
N GLY A 109 10.88 0.10 4.07
CA GLY A 109 11.17 -0.66 2.84
C GLY A 109 11.86 0.14 1.75
N ALA A 110 12.16 1.42 1.98
CA ALA A 110 12.64 2.33 0.96
C ALA A 110 14.15 2.27 0.77
N LYS A 111 14.65 1.16 0.22
CA LYS A 111 15.98 1.11 -0.35
C LYS A 111 15.85 1.04 -1.87
N ALA A 112 16.35 2.08 -2.55
CA ALA A 112 16.63 2.12 -3.98
C ALA A 112 15.64 1.33 -4.86
N ASP A 113 14.42 1.86 -5.03
CA ASP A 113 13.40 1.37 -5.96
C ASP A 113 12.56 0.17 -5.51
N SER A 114 12.82 -0.38 -4.33
CA SER A 114 11.94 -1.36 -3.68
C SER A 114 10.88 -0.67 -2.83
N LEU A 115 9.63 -1.10 -2.97
CA LEU A 115 8.47 -0.59 -2.24
C LEU A 115 7.81 -1.73 -1.47
N VAL A 116 7.39 -1.46 -0.24
CA VAL A 116 6.79 -2.49 0.63
C VAL A 116 5.33 -2.22 0.95
N CYS A 117 4.57 -3.30 1.10
CA CYS A 117 3.22 -3.33 1.63
C CYS A 117 3.10 -4.36 2.76
N LEU A 118 2.06 -4.19 3.56
CA LEU A 118 1.63 -5.16 4.56
C LEU A 118 0.40 -5.92 4.03
N ALA A 119 0.50 -7.23 3.85
CA ALA A 119 -0.56 -8.07 3.30
C ALA A 119 -1.18 -8.99 4.35
N GLY A 120 -2.40 -8.61 4.78
CA GLY A 120 -3.25 -9.44 5.63
C GLY A 120 -3.97 -10.54 4.86
N ALA A 121 -4.98 -11.15 5.48
CA ALA A 121 -5.77 -12.22 4.87
C ALA A 121 -6.60 -11.74 3.67
N MET A 122 -7.23 -10.56 3.78
CA MET A 122 -8.18 -10.04 2.78
C MET A 122 -7.77 -8.67 2.22
N VAL A 123 -6.88 -7.95 2.89
CA VAL A 123 -6.53 -6.57 2.56
C VAL A 123 -5.01 -6.42 2.54
N VAL A 124 -4.52 -5.73 1.52
CA VAL A 124 -3.12 -5.29 1.43
C VAL A 124 -3.07 -3.79 1.61
N ARG A 125 -2.19 -3.32 2.50
CA ARG A 125 -2.05 -1.91 2.88
C ARG A 125 -0.66 -1.41 2.54
N SER A 126 -0.57 -0.18 2.04
CA SER A 126 0.68 0.55 1.85
C SER A 126 0.67 1.82 2.70
N THR A 127 1.82 2.18 3.26
CA THR A 127 2.05 3.51 3.85
C THR A 127 3.24 4.12 3.15
N VAL A 128 3.02 5.24 2.49
CA VAL A 128 4.02 5.95 1.69
C VAL A 128 4.24 7.33 2.31
N LYS A 129 5.50 7.71 2.52
CA LYS A 129 5.89 9.07 2.91
C LYS A 129 6.75 9.68 1.82
N ALA A 130 6.51 10.95 1.51
CA ALA A 130 7.37 11.72 0.62
C ALA A 130 7.21 13.21 0.89
N GLY A 131 8.17 14.00 0.41
CA GLY A 131 8.10 15.45 0.40
C GLY A 131 7.89 16.03 -0.99
N TYR A 132 7.51 17.30 -1.05
CA TYR A 132 7.44 18.08 -2.30
C TYR A 132 8.54 19.15 -2.33
N LYS A 133 9.41 19.11 -3.34
CA LYS A 133 10.48 20.11 -3.53
C LYS A 133 10.78 20.37 -5.00
#